data_AF-A0A9D1V6S3-F1
#
_entry.id   AF-A0A9D1V6S3-F1
#
_cell.length_a   1.000
_cell.length_b   1.000
_cell.length_c   1.000
_cell.angle_alpha   90.00
_cell.angle_beta   90.00
_cell.angle_gamma   90.00
#
_symmetry.space_group_name_H-M   'P 1'
#
loop_
_entity.id
_entity.type
_entity.pdbx_description
1 polymer ?
#
loop_
_entity_poly.entity_id
_entity_poly.type
_entity_poly.pdbx_seq_one_letter_code
_entity_poly.pdbx_strand_id
1 'polypeptide(L)'
;MRKKETKNKNYSAEFKISVIMDMRKNHLGYCETVRKYGLGSTQSGGAINTLHRWERIYLEEGAAGLMTERRGRKSTDRPRKKPLDKCVEEDLIAENQRLKMEIEYLKKLSALVLAEEQEKNKKQ
;
A
#
# COMPACT_ATOMS: atom_id res chain seq x y z
N MET A 1 -4.54 23.88 10.08
CA MET A 1 -4.18 23.19 11.35
C MET A 1 -3.09 22.17 11.06
N ARG A 2 -1.92 22.27 11.72
CA ARG A 2 -0.78 21.36 11.51
C ARG A 2 -1.06 20.05 12.27
N LYS A 3 -1.25 18.92 11.56
CA LYS A 3 -1.39 17.61 12.20
C LYS A 3 -0.08 17.28 12.92
N LYS A 4 -0.14 17.10 14.24
CA LYS A 4 0.99 16.62 15.04
C LYS A 4 1.16 15.14 14.72
N GLU A 5 2.29 14.76 14.11
CA GLU A 5 2.60 13.36 13.83
C GLU A 5 2.78 12.61 15.16
N THR A 6 1.77 11.83 15.55
CA THR A 6 1.88 10.92 16.69
C THR A 6 2.51 9.62 16.20
N LYS A 7 3.75 9.37 16.64
CA LYS A 7 4.40 8.08 16.42
C LYS A 7 3.71 7.02 17.27
N ASN A 8 3.10 6.03 16.64
CA ASN A 8 2.51 4.89 17.34
C ASN A 8 3.63 4.03 17.94
N LYS A 9 3.49 3.65 19.22
CA LYS A 9 4.43 2.71 19.86
C LYS A 9 4.26 1.31 19.26
N ASN A 10 5.37 0.71 18.85
CA ASN A 10 5.42 -0.66 18.37
C ASN A 10 6.04 -1.54 19.45
N TYR A 11 5.36 -2.62 19.80
CA TYR A 11 5.81 -3.58 20.79
C TYR A 11 6.05 -4.92 20.09
N SER A 12 7.20 -5.54 20.35
CA SER A 12 7.49 -6.91 19.89
C SER A 12 6.45 -7.90 20.41
N ALA A 13 6.18 -8.96 19.66
CA ALA A 13 5.29 -10.04 20.09
C ALA A 13 5.74 -10.67 21.40
N GLU A 14 7.05 -10.96 21.52
CA GLU A 14 7.66 -11.53 22.73
C GLU A 14 7.43 -10.65 23.96
N PHE A 15 7.59 -9.33 23.78
CA PHE A 15 7.33 -8.37 24.85
C PHE A 15 5.87 -8.41 25.30
N LYS A 16 4.91 -8.41 24.37
CA LYS A 16 3.47 -8.48 24.71
C LYS A 16 3.15 -9.76 25.49
N ILE A 17 3.70 -10.89 25.06
CA ILE A 17 3.49 -12.19 25.72
C ILE A 17 4.05 -12.16 27.14
N SER A 18 5.29 -11.69 27.32
CA SER A 18 5.92 -11.57 28.64
C SER A 18 5.09 -10.73 29.60
N VAL A 19 4.60 -9.56 29.15
CA VAL A 19 3.75 -8.67 29.95
C VAL A 19 2.45 -9.36 30.37
N ILE A 20 1.75 -10.05 29.46
CA ILE A 20 0.49 -10.73 29.77
C ILE A 20 0.71 -11.95 30.69
N MET A 21 1.76 -12.73 30.45
CA MET A 21 2.09 -13.86 31.32
C MET A 21 2.42 -13.41 32.75
N ASP A 22 3.23 -12.36 32.89
CA ASP A 22 3.59 -11.80 34.19
C ASP A 22 2.38 -11.19 34.91
N MET A 23 1.53 -10.46 34.18
CA MET A 23 0.28 -9.89 34.72
C MET A 23 -0.62 -10.99 35.30
N ARG A 24 -0.79 -12.11 34.59
CA ARG A 24 -1.64 -13.21 35.04
C ARG A 24 -1.01 -14.04 36.14
N LYS A 25 0.30 -14.32 36.06
CA LYS A 25 1.04 -15.11 37.05
C LYS A 25 1.09 -14.40 38.41
N ASN A 26 1.25 -13.08 38.40
CA ASN A 26 1.35 -12.27 39.61
C ASN A 26 0.05 -11.56 39.98
N HIS A 27 -1.05 -11.85 39.28
CA HIS A 27 -2.37 -11.23 39.48
C HIS A 27 -2.34 -9.68 39.52
N LEU A 28 -1.51 -9.06 38.68
CA LEU A 28 -1.35 -7.61 38.62
C LEU A 28 -2.57 -6.96 37.98
N GLY A 29 -2.99 -5.81 38.53
CA GLY A 29 -3.98 -4.97 37.87
C GLY A 29 -3.44 -4.32 36.59
N TYR A 30 -4.33 -3.86 35.71
CA TYR A 30 -3.91 -3.16 34.48
C TYR A 30 -3.08 -1.92 34.77
N CYS A 31 -3.49 -1.11 35.75
CA CYS A 31 -2.77 0.11 36.14
C CYS A 31 -1.35 -0.19 36.65
N GLU A 32 -1.20 -1.27 37.41
CA GLU A 32 0.09 -1.72 37.94
C GLU A 32 0.98 -2.23 36.83
N THR A 33 0.42 -3.01 35.90
CA THR A 33 1.13 -3.53 34.73
C THR A 33 1.59 -2.39 33.81
N VAL A 34 0.76 -1.38 33.56
CA VAL A 34 1.16 -0.18 32.80
C VAL A 34 2.34 0.52 33.46
N ARG A 35 2.31 0.66 34.79
CA ARG A 35 3.38 1.33 35.56
C ARG A 35 4.67 0.50 35.55
N LYS A 36 4.58 -0.81 35.79
CA LYS A 36 5.72 -1.74 35.82
C LYS A 36 6.48 -1.78 34.49
N TYR A 37 5.76 -1.77 33.38
CA TYR A 37 6.32 -1.90 32.03
C TYR A 37 6.42 -0.58 31.25
N GLY A 38 6.08 0.56 31.86
CA GLY A 38 6.19 1.88 31.22
C GLY A 38 5.40 2.03 29.92
N LEU A 39 4.24 1.37 29.81
CA LEU A 39 3.48 1.31 28.54
C LEU A 39 2.93 2.69 28.13
N GLY A 40 2.63 3.55 29.10
CA GLY A 40 2.16 4.91 28.87
C GLY A 40 1.65 5.54 30.17
N SER A 41 0.91 6.64 30.05
CA SER A 41 0.26 7.24 31.20
C SER A 41 -0.92 6.38 31.65
N THR A 42 -0.94 5.99 32.92
CA THR A 42 -2.09 5.34 33.56
C THR A 42 -3.32 6.26 33.61
N GLN A 43 -3.11 7.58 33.57
CA GLN A 43 -4.19 8.56 33.60
C GLN A 43 -4.95 8.64 32.26
N SER A 44 -4.27 8.36 31.15
CA SER A 44 -4.93 8.27 29.84
C SER A 44 -5.28 6.80 29.57
N GLY A 45 -6.56 6.47 29.44
CA GLY A 45 -7.04 5.09 29.28
C GLY A 45 -6.47 4.31 28.09
N GLY A 46 -5.71 4.94 27.18
CA GLY A 46 -5.09 4.29 26.02
C GLY A 46 -4.13 3.15 26.38
N ALA A 47 -3.33 3.29 27.44
CA ALA A 47 -2.39 2.23 27.85
C ALA A 47 -3.13 1.00 28.42
N ILE A 48 -4.18 1.26 29.22
CA ILE A 48 -5.04 0.22 29.80
C ILE A 48 -5.83 -0.49 28.68
N ASN A 49 -6.40 0.26 27.73
CA ASN A 49 -7.10 -0.31 26.57
C ASN A 49 -6.18 -1.18 25.69
N THR A 50 -4.89 -0.83 25.61
CA THR A 50 -3.90 -1.63 24.89
C THR A 50 -3.68 -2.98 25.58
N LEU A 51 -3.55 -2.98 26.91
CA LEU A 51 -3.44 -4.22 27.70
C LEU A 51 -4.70 -5.08 27.60
N HIS A 52 -5.90 -4.51 27.72
CA HIS A 52 -7.15 -5.25 27.52
C HIS A 52 -7.22 -5.92 26.15
N ARG A 53 -6.73 -5.25 25.09
CA ARG A 53 -6.65 -5.85 23.76
C ARG A 53 -5.69 -7.03 23.73
N TRP A 54 -4.50 -6.90 24.34
CA TRP A 54 -3.53 -7.99 24.39
C TRP A 54 -4.02 -9.18 25.19
N GLU A 55 -4.64 -8.94 26.36
CA GLU A 55 -5.18 -10.00 27.19
C GLU A 55 -6.31 -10.75 26.49
N ARG A 56 -7.23 -10.04 25.84
CA ARG A 56 -8.29 -10.67 25.05
C ARG A 56 -7.72 -11.57 23.95
N ILE A 57 -6.77 -11.07 23.16
CA ILE A 57 -6.12 -11.88 22.10
C ILE A 57 -5.45 -13.11 22.71
N TYR A 58 -4.78 -12.96 23.84
CA TYR A 58 -4.14 -14.07 24.52
C TYR A 58 -5.15 -15.11 25.05
N LEU A 59 -6.32 -14.69 25.52
CA LEU A 59 -7.37 -15.59 25.98
C LEU A 59 -8.09 -16.31 24.83
N GLU A 60 -8.28 -15.63 23.70
CA GLU A 60 -8.98 -16.19 22.53
C GLU A 60 -8.07 -17.08 21.68
N GLU A 61 -6.80 -16.70 21.51
CA GLU A 61 -5.89 -17.29 20.51
C GLU A 61 -4.54 -17.72 21.08
N GLY A 62 -4.32 -17.50 22.38
CA GLY A 62 -3.05 -17.82 23.04
C GLY A 62 -1.89 -16.90 22.64
N ALA A 63 -0.67 -17.35 22.93
CA ALA A 63 0.56 -16.64 22.57
C ALA A 63 0.72 -16.43 21.05
N ALA A 64 0.25 -17.40 20.24
CA ALA A 64 0.30 -17.33 18.78
C ALA A 64 -0.52 -16.15 18.22
N GLY A 65 -1.64 -15.80 18.86
CA GLY A 65 -2.44 -14.65 18.47
C GLY A 65 -1.71 -13.32 18.61
N LEU A 66 -0.83 -13.18 19.62
CA LEU A 66 0.01 -11.99 19.83
C LEU A 66 1.21 -11.91 18.89
N MET A 67 1.66 -13.05 18.34
CA MET A 67 2.69 -13.13 17.30
C MET A 67 2.17 -12.75 15.92
N THR A 68 0.88 -12.96 15.67
CA THR A 68 0.25 -12.63 14.40
C THR A 68 0.13 -11.11 14.23
N GLU A 69 0.78 -10.54 13.21
CA GLU A 69 0.67 -9.11 12.91
C GLU A 69 -0.70 -8.80 12.32
N ARG A 70 -1.50 -8.01 13.05
CA ARG A 70 -2.87 -7.60 12.69
C ARG A 70 -2.96 -6.13 12.26
N ARG A 71 -1.86 -5.39 12.28
CA ARG A 71 -1.87 -3.97 11.92
C ARG A 71 -1.90 -3.79 10.41
N GLY A 72 -2.65 -2.78 10.00
CA GLY A 72 -2.78 -2.40 8.59
C GLY A 72 -3.74 -3.30 7.83
N ARG A 73 -4.37 -2.73 6.81
CA ARG A 73 -4.98 -3.52 5.76
C ARG A 73 -3.81 -4.18 5.02
N LYS A 74 -3.74 -5.51 4.96
CA LYS A 74 -2.85 -6.15 3.98
C LYS A 74 -3.22 -5.52 2.65
N SER A 75 -2.26 -4.87 1.99
CA SER A 75 -2.45 -4.41 0.62
C SER A 75 -2.84 -5.67 -0.15
N THR A 76 -4.12 -5.83 -0.45
CA THR A 76 -4.52 -6.61 -1.61
C THR A 76 -4.03 -5.76 -2.76
N ASP A 77 -2.74 -5.95 -3.08
CA ASP A 77 -2.09 -5.26 -4.18
C ASP A 77 -3.06 -5.30 -5.34
N ARG A 78 -3.40 -4.11 -5.84
CA ARG A 78 -4.08 -3.94 -7.11
C ARG A 78 -3.43 -4.95 -8.05
N PRO A 79 -4.20 -5.88 -8.66
CA PRO A 79 -3.60 -6.97 -9.42
C PRO A 79 -2.60 -6.37 -10.38
N ARG A 80 -1.32 -6.74 -10.21
CA ARG A 80 -0.26 -6.30 -11.11
C ARG A 80 -0.74 -6.69 -12.51
N LYS A 81 -0.77 -5.73 -13.44
CA LYS A 81 -1.09 -6.05 -14.84
C LYS A 81 -0.17 -7.19 -15.23
N LYS A 82 -0.73 -8.35 -15.56
CA LYS A 82 0.07 -9.46 -16.06
C LYS A 82 0.80 -8.95 -17.30
N PRO A 83 2.11 -9.20 -17.44
CA PRO A 83 2.77 -8.92 -18.71
C PRO A 83 2.01 -9.66 -19.82
N LEU A 84 1.86 -9.01 -20.97
CA LEU A 84 1.27 -9.64 -22.15
C LEU A 84 2.16 -10.82 -22.57
N ASP A 85 1.56 -11.84 -23.19
CA ASP A 85 2.35 -12.91 -23.78
C ASP A 85 3.26 -12.34 -24.87
N LYS A 86 4.53 -12.76 -24.89
CA LYS A 86 5.58 -12.17 -25.74
C LYS A 86 5.19 -12.09 -27.22
N CYS A 87 4.51 -13.11 -27.73
CA CYS A 87 4.02 -13.13 -29.11
C CYS A 87 3.02 -12.00 -29.40
N VAL A 88 2.11 -11.71 -28.46
CA VAL A 88 1.12 -10.63 -28.61
C VAL A 88 1.80 -9.26 -28.57
N GLU A 89 2.83 -9.11 -27.73
CA GLU A 89 3.59 -7.86 -27.64
C GLU A 89 4.38 -7.58 -28.93
N GLU A 90 5.01 -8.62 -29.50
CA GLU A 90 5.73 -8.53 -30.79
C GLU A 90 4.79 -8.17 -31.95
N ASP A 91 3.62 -8.82 -32.03
CA ASP A 91 2.60 -8.52 -33.06
C ASP A 91 2.10 -7.07 -32.95
N LEU A 92 1.83 -6.60 -31.72
CA LEU A 92 1.40 -5.22 -31.47
C LEU A 92 2.49 -4.21 -31.87
N ILE A 93 3.77 -4.53 -31.67
CA ILE A 93 4.88 -3.67 -32.07
C ILE A 93 4.96 -3.59 -33.60
N ALA A 94 4.84 -4.71 -34.30
CA ALA A 94 4.86 -4.76 -35.77
C ALA A 94 3.70 -3.94 -36.37
N GLU A 95 2.49 -4.13 -35.84
CA GLU A 95 1.30 -3.36 -36.26
C GLU A 95 1.50 -1.86 -36.01
N ASN A 96 2.07 -1.48 -34.86
CA ASN A 96 2.35 -0.08 -34.55
C ASN A 96 3.35 0.55 -35.53
N GLN A 97 4.39 -0.19 -35.91
CA GLN A 97 5.38 0.28 -36.88
C GLN A 97 4.75 0.46 -38.26
N ARG A 98 3.93 -0.50 -38.70
CA ARG A 98 3.16 -0.39 -39.95
C ARG A 98 2.25 0.84 -39.95
N LEU A 99 1.45 1.02 -38.91
CA LEU A 99 0.54 2.17 -38.78
C LEU A 99 1.29 3.50 -38.77
N LYS A 100 2.47 3.57 -38.14
CA LYS A 100 3.30 4.78 -38.17
C LYS A 100 3.79 5.11 -39.56
N MET A 101 4.23 4.11 -40.34
CA MET A 101 4.65 4.31 -41.74
C MET A 101 3.48 4.77 -42.61
N GLU A 102 2.29 4.18 -42.43
CA GLU A 102 1.09 4.57 -43.16
C GLU A 102 0.68 6.01 -42.86
N ILE A 103 0.69 6.41 -41.58
CA ILE A 103 0.43 7.80 -41.18
C ILE A 103 1.46 8.76 -41.79
N GLU A 104 2.73 8.39 -41.82
CA GLU A 104 3.77 9.22 -42.43
C GLU A 104 3.56 9.40 -43.94
N TYR A 105 3.20 8.32 -44.64
CA TYR A 105 2.88 8.35 -46.06
C TYR A 105 1.68 9.26 -46.34
N LEU A 106 0.59 9.12 -45.58
CA LEU A 106 -0.60 9.95 -45.72
C LEU A 106 -0.30 11.43 -45.48
N LYS A 107 0.53 11.75 -44.47
CA LYS A 107 0.97 13.13 -44.21
C LYS A 107 1.77 13.70 -45.39
N LYS A 108 2.71 12.94 -45.94
CA LYS A 108 3.48 13.36 -47.13
C LYS A 108 2.58 13.59 -48.34
N LEU A 109 1.63 12.69 -48.59
CA LEU A 109 0.67 12.83 -49.68
C LEU A 109 -0.18 14.11 -49.52
N SER A 110 -0.72 14.36 -48.31
CA SER A 110 -1.49 15.57 -48.05
C SER A 110 -0.68 16.85 -48.25
N ALA A 111 0.61 16.84 -47.92
CA ALA A 111 1.50 17.99 -48.11
C ALA A 111 1.73 18.29 -49.59
N LEU A 112 1.89 17.26 -50.43
CA LEU A 112 2.05 17.43 -51.88
C LEU A 112 0.78 17.99 -52.52
N VAL A 113 -0.39 17.43 -52.16
CA VAL A 113 -1.69 17.92 -52.67
C VAL A 113 -1.88 19.40 -52.30
N LEU A 114 -1.63 19.76 -51.04
CA LEU A 114 -1.75 21.14 -50.58
C LEU A 114 -0.77 22.08 -51.30
N ALA A 115 0.46 21.63 -51.59
CA ALA A 115 1.41 22.41 -52.37
C ALA A 115 0.95 22.63 -53.83
N GLU A 116 0.39 21.60 -54.49
CA GLU A 116 -0.16 21.73 -55.83
C GLU A 116 -1.36 22.69 -55.89
N GLU A 117 -2.25 22.63 -54.90
CA GLU A 117 -3.41 23.54 -54.80
C GLU A 117 -2.97 25.00 -54.63
N GLN A 118 -1.98 25.26 -53.78
CA GLN A 118 -1.40 26.60 -53.64
C GLN A 118 -0.78 27.12 -54.94
N GLU A 119 -0.08 26.27 -55.68
CA GLU A 119 0.52 26.64 -56.96
C GLU A 119 -0.52 26.91 -58.05
N LYS A 120 -1.66 26.19 -58.06
CA LYS A 120 -2.78 26.46 -58.97
C LYS A 120 -3.46 27.80 -58.65
N ASN A 121 -3.69 28.08 -57.37
CA ASN A 121 -4.31 29.33 -56.92
C ASN A 121 -3.44 30.58 -57.17
N LYS A 122 -2.11 30.45 -57.25
CA LYS A 122 -1.19 31.54 -57.62
C LYS A 122 -1.14 31.82 -59.13
N LYS A 123 -1.58 30.86 -59.96
CA LYS A 123 -1.54 30.95 -61.43
C LYS A 123 -2.87 31.38 -62.05
N GLN A 124 -3.94 31.45 -61.25
CA GLN A 124 -5.21 32.08 -61.60
C GLN A 124 -5.20 33.56 -61.20
#